data_AF-A0A0C9V272-F1
#
_entry.id   AF-A0A0C9V272-F1
#
_cell.length_a   1.000
_cell.length_b   1.000
_cell.length_c   1.000
_cell.angle_alpha   90.00
_cell.angle_beta   90.00
_cell.angle_gamma   90.00
#
_symmetry.space_group_name_H-M   'P 1'
#
loop_
_entity.id
_entity.type
_entity.pdbx_description
1 polymer ?
#
loop_
_entity_poly.entity_id
_entity_poly.type
_entity_poly.pdbx_seq_one_letter_code
_entity_poly.pdbx_strand_id
1 'polypeptide(L)'
;MFFSPIQDLQRPTHPRLCIRDARDAEIVLEAVKYGVLQRVQRRLNEGERSMFIRSGAIFVWEESDDENGIKRWTDGRTWTQSRAKEPFLFYEERIAEGTQTKVAGSYRFVDSSTQSPSRPKATVYSPRTPGNPSALVKQAYSAWIIDPKTLTKKKWHITAYFTRAELADLPS
;
A
#
# COMPACT_ATOMS: atom_id res chain seq x y z
N MET A 1 -12.53 -0.94 -38.68
CA MET A 1 -11.71 -1.56 -37.61
C MET A 1 -10.86 -0.47 -37.00
N PHE A 2 -11.14 -0.04 -35.77
CA PHE A 2 -10.28 0.92 -35.06
C PHE A 2 -9.43 0.15 -34.07
N PHE A 3 -8.22 -0.24 -34.49
CA PHE A 3 -7.16 -0.55 -33.56
C PHE A 3 -6.66 0.78 -33.01
N SER A 4 -7.00 1.08 -31.76
CA SER A 4 -6.30 2.12 -31.00
C SER A 4 -5.21 1.40 -30.20
N PRO A 5 -3.92 1.50 -30.56
CA PRO A 5 -2.85 0.96 -29.73
C PRO A 5 -2.61 1.94 -28.59
N ILE A 6 -3.56 2.02 -27.67
CA ILE A 6 -3.34 2.72 -26.41
C ILE A 6 -2.52 1.75 -25.56
N GLN A 7 -1.27 2.12 -25.30
CA GLN A 7 -0.40 1.49 -24.32
C GLN A 7 -1.28 1.03 -23.14
N ASP A 8 -1.37 -0.28 -22.93
CA ASP A 8 -2.14 -0.92 -21.87
C ASP A 8 -1.46 -0.60 -20.53
N LEU A 9 -1.51 0.67 -20.15
CA LEU A 9 -0.93 1.24 -18.96
C LEU A 9 -2.06 1.51 -17.99
N GLN A 10 -2.14 0.68 -16.98
CA GLN A 10 -3.13 0.81 -15.93
C GLN A 10 -2.68 1.83 -14.90
N ARG A 11 -3.50 2.87 -14.73
CA ARG A 11 -3.21 4.04 -13.89
C ARG A 11 -3.96 3.95 -12.55
N PRO A 12 -3.54 4.73 -11.54
CA PRO A 12 -4.37 4.98 -10.37
C PRO A 12 -5.75 5.50 -10.78
N THR A 13 -6.76 5.14 -10.01
CA THR A 13 -8.09 5.78 -10.09
C THR A 13 -7.96 7.29 -9.85
N HIS A 14 -7.07 7.70 -8.94
CA HIS A 14 -6.63 9.08 -8.83
C HIS A 14 -5.20 9.14 -8.27
N PRO A 15 -4.29 9.99 -8.80
CA PRO A 15 -2.88 9.98 -8.39
C PRO A 15 -2.55 10.83 -7.15
N ARG A 16 -3.47 11.71 -6.71
CA ARG A 16 -3.22 12.73 -5.67
C ARG A 16 -4.41 12.99 -4.73
N LEU A 17 -5.24 11.97 -4.44
CA LEU A 17 -6.35 12.12 -3.50
C LEU A 17 -5.99 11.50 -2.15
N CYS A 18 -6.62 12.00 -1.08
CA CYS A 18 -6.48 11.47 0.27
C CYS A 18 -7.87 11.08 0.79
N ILE A 19 -8.00 9.89 1.39
CA ILE A 19 -9.25 9.38 1.96
C ILE A 19 -9.18 9.54 3.48
N ARG A 20 -9.86 10.54 4.01
CA ARG A 20 -9.78 10.90 5.43
C ARG A 20 -10.78 10.11 6.26
N ASP A 21 -11.97 9.91 5.69
CA ASP A 21 -13.08 9.23 6.35
C ASP A 21 -13.90 8.38 5.36
N ALA A 22 -14.94 7.71 5.87
CA ALA A 22 -15.83 6.88 5.07
C ALA A 22 -16.53 7.66 3.96
N ARG A 23 -16.84 8.94 4.21
CA ARG A 23 -17.54 9.81 3.26
C ARG A 23 -16.67 10.09 2.04
N ASP A 24 -15.39 10.40 2.23
CA ASP A 24 -14.44 10.55 1.12
C ASP A 24 -14.36 9.25 0.30
N ALA A 25 -14.34 8.09 0.95
CA ALA A 25 -14.30 6.79 0.28
C ALA A 25 -15.57 6.54 -0.56
N GLU A 26 -16.75 6.82 0.00
CA GLU A 26 -18.04 6.68 -0.69
C GLU A 26 -18.15 7.60 -1.91
N ILE A 27 -17.68 8.85 -1.80
CA ILE A 27 -17.65 9.80 -2.93
C ILE A 27 -16.79 9.25 -4.07
N VAL A 28 -15.61 8.70 -3.77
CA VAL A 28 -14.73 8.10 -4.78
C VAL A 28 -15.38 6.87 -5.42
N LEU A 29 -16.03 6.00 -4.63
CA LEU A 29 -16.75 4.84 -5.17
C LEU A 29 -17.91 5.25 -6.08
N GLU A 30 -18.68 6.27 -5.71
CA GLU A 30 -19.80 6.77 -6.52
C GLU A 30 -19.29 7.41 -7.83
N ALA A 31 -18.19 8.16 -7.78
CA ALA A 31 -17.54 8.70 -8.98
C ALA A 31 -17.07 7.58 -9.93
N VAL A 32 -16.55 6.48 -9.40
CA VAL A 32 -16.18 5.31 -10.21
C VAL A 32 -17.41 4.58 -10.77
N LYS A 33 -18.47 4.43 -9.97
CA LYS A 33 -19.74 3.80 -10.37
C LYS A 33 -20.39 4.50 -11.56
N TYR A 34 -20.29 5.83 -11.63
CA TYR A 34 -20.76 6.62 -12.77
C TYR A 34 -19.72 6.80 -13.89
N GLY A 35 -18.53 6.21 -13.77
CA GLY A 35 -17.47 6.27 -14.79
C GLY A 35 -16.74 7.60 -14.88
N VAL A 36 -16.94 8.51 -13.91
CA VAL A 36 -16.18 9.77 -13.79
C VAL A 36 -14.71 9.49 -13.50
N LEU A 37 -14.46 8.52 -12.61
CA LEU A 37 -13.13 7.97 -12.35
C LEU A 37 -13.05 6.54 -12.88
N GLN A 38 -11.89 6.16 -13.40
CA GLN A 38 -11.66 4.81 -13.93
C GLN A 38 -11.14 3.90 -12.82
N ARG A 39 -11.79 2.75 -12.63
CA ARG A 39 -11.27 1.68 -11.76
C ARG A 39 -10.16 0.89 -12.45
N VAL A 40 -9.34 0.26 -11.64
CA VAL A 40 -8.41 -0.78 -12.05
C VAL A 40 -9.22 -2.03 -12.44
N GLN A 41 -8.87 -2.65 -13.56
CA GLN A 41 -9.56 -3.80 -14.14
C GLN A 41 -8.73 -5.09 -14.08
N ARG A 42 -7.40 -4.99 -14.00
CA ARG A 42 -6.46 -6.13 -13.91
C ARG A 42 -5.38 -5.86 -12.88
N ARG A 43 -4.52 -6.83 -12.57
CA ARG A 43 -3.35 -6.57 -11.72
C ARG A 43 -2.38 -5.58 -12.38
N LEU A 44 -1.74 -4.76 -11.55
CA LEU A 44 -0.63 -3.91 -12.01
C LEU A 44 0.58 -4.79 -12.36
N ASN A 45 1.26 -4.49 -13.47
CA ASN A 45 2.58 -5.07 -13.76
C ASN A 45 3.69 -4.39 -12.93
N GLU A 46 4.92 -4.89 -13.00
CA GLU A 46 6.04 -4.35 -12.18
C GLU A 46 6.35 -2.87 -12.48
N GLY A 47 6.32 -2.48 -13.76
CA GLY A 47 6.54 -1.08 -14.16
C GLY A 47 5.45 -0.15 -13.64
N GLU A 48 4.19 -0.55 -13.74
CA GLU A 48 3.04 0.17 -13.19
C GLU A 48 3.13 0.30 -11.67
N ARG A 49 3.53 -0.78 -10.96
CA ARG A 49 3.76 -0.72 -9.51
C ARG A 49 4.83 0.31 -9.14
N SER A 50 5.98 0.24 -9.81
CA SER A 50 7.10 1.15 -9.61
C SER A 50 6.72 2.61 -9.90
N MET A 51 5.91 2.84 -10.93
CA MET A 51 5.44 4.19 -11.28
C MET A 51 4.38 4.71 -10.33
N PHE A 52 3.42 3.89 -9.91
CA PHE A 52 2.17 4.40 -9.35
C PHE A 52 1.93 4.11 -7.87
N ILE A 53 2.66 3.18 -7.24
CA ILE A 53 2.53 2.95 -5.80
C ILE A 53 3.35 4.00 -5.05
N ARG A 54 2.73 5.13 -4.74
CA ARG A 54 3.31 6.29 -4.04
C ARG A 54 2.23 7.09 -3.31
N SER A 55 2.64 8.03 -2.47
CA SER A 55 1.73 8.93 -1.76
C SER A 55 0.71 9.60 -2.66
N GLY A 56 -0.54 9.67 -2.19
CA GLY A 56 -1.69 10.25 -2.89
C GLY A 56 -2.36 9.35 -3.93
N ALA A 57 -1.75 8.20 -4.26
CA ALA A 57 -2.34 7.28 -5.23
C ALA A 57 -3.48 6.46 -4.61
N ILE A 58 -4.61 6.43 -5.31
CA ILE A 58 -5.79 5.65 -4.96
C ILE A 58 -6.12 4.71 -6.11
N PHE A 59 -6.44 3.46 -5.76
CA PHE A 59 -6.86 2.42 -6.69
C PHE A 59 -8.21 1.87 -6.23
N VAL A 60 -9.24 2.03 -7.06
CA VAL A 60 -10.52 1.35 -6.91
C VAL A 60 -10.51 0.10 -7.77
N TRP A 61 -10.96 -1.03 -7.25
CA TRP A 61 -11.06 -2.28 -7.97
C TRP A 61 -12.26 -3.11 -7.54
N GLU A 62 -12.81 -3.89 -8.47
CA GLU A 62 -13.87 -4.86 -8.20
C GLU A 62 -13.25 -6.21 -7.79
N GLU A 63 -13.78 -6.82 -6.73
CA GLU A 63 -13.45 -8.19 -6.35
C GLU A 63 -13.96 -9.15 -7.44
N SER A 64 -13.06 -9.86 -8.10
CA SER A 64 -13.39 -10.84 -9.14
C SER A 64 -12.59 -12.13 -8.95
N ASP A 65 -13.27 -13.25 -9.15
CA ASP A 65 -12.70 -14.59 -9.10
C ASP A 65 -12.07 -15.06 -10.43
N ASP A 66 -12.21 -14.28 -11.49
CA ASP A 66 -11.69 -14.56 -12.83
C ASP A 66 -10.16 -14.65 -12.84
N GLU A 67 -9.59 -15.34 -13.82
CA GLU A 67 -8.13 -15.56 -13.94
C GLU A 67 -7.33 -14.25 -13.95
N ASN A 68 -7.84 -13.23 -14.66
CA ASN A 68 -7.24 -11.91 -14.75
C ASN A 68 -7.78 -10.93 -13.69
N GLY A 69 -8.73 -11.37 -12.86
CA GLY A 69 -9.39 -10.59 -11.84
C GLY A 69 -8.52 -10.31 -10.61
N ILE A 70 -9.04 -9.44 -9.74
CA ILE A 70 -8.37 -9.08 -8.49
C ILE A 70 -9.21 -9.62 -7.34
N LYS A 71 -8.70 -10.66 -6.66
CA LYS A 71 -9.28 -11.15 -5.38
C LYS A 71 -8.70 -10.44 -4.16
N ARG A 72 -7.43 -10.05 -4.28
CA ARG A 72 -6.64 -9.36 -3.25
C ARG A 72 -5.64 -8.44 -3.91
N TRP A 73 -5.49 -7.25 -3.34
CA TRP A 73 -4.53 -6.27 -3.80
C TRP A 73 -3.09 -6.70 -3.49
N THR A 74 -2.23 -6.63 -4.51
CA THR A 74 -0.81 -7.00 -4.44
C THR A 74 0.03 -5.91 -5.09
N ASP A 75 0.92 -5.28 -4.32
CA ASP A 75 1.70 -4.10 -4.71
C ASP A 75 3.22 -4.30 -4.67
N GLY A 76 3.69 -5.51 -4.34
CA GLY A 76 5.12 -5.84 -4.29
C GLY A 76 5.88 -5.25 -3.10
N ARG A 77 5.21 -4.52 -2.19
CA ARG A 77 5.83 -3.94 -0.99
C ARG A 77 5.65 -4.85 0.23
N THR A 78 6.53 -4.67 1.22
CA THR A 78 6.47 -5.40 2.50
C THR A 78 5.70 -4.56 3.52
N TRP A 79 4.67 -5.16 4.11
CA TRP A 79 3.73 -4.46 5.00
C TRP A 79 3.73 -5.05 6.40
N THR A 80 3.43 -4.23 7.41
CA THR A 80 3.08 -4.71 8.75
C THR A 80 1.79 -5.53 8.72
N GLN A 81 1.50 -6.23 9.83
CA GLN A 81 0.15 -6.74 10.07
C GLN A 81 -0.87 -5.58 10.05
N SER A 82 -2.09 -5.87 9.60
CA SER A 82 -3.18 -4.90 9.59
C SER A 82 -3.45 -4.33 10.99
N ARG A 83 -3.87 -3.07 11.00
CA ARG A 83 -4.45 -2.38 12.15
C ARG A 83 -5.84 -1.90 11.74
N ALA A 84 -6.86 -2.35 12.45
CA ALA A 84 -8.22 -1.89 12.23
C ALA A 84 -8.41 -0.53 12.89
N LYS A 85 -8.88 0.44 12.12
CA LYS A 85 -9.51 1.68 12.61
C LYS A 85 -10.76 1.80 11.75
N GLU A 86 -11.83 1.16 12.21
CA GLU A 86 -13.06 1.00 11.42
C GLU A 86 -13.54 2.35 10.85
N PRO A 87 -13.98 2.37 9.59
CA PRO A 87 -14.21 1.22 8.70
C PRO A 87 -12.98 0.75 7.90
N PHE A 88 -11.78 1.23 8.25
CA PHE A 88 -10.56 1.02 7.48
C PHE A 88 -9.61 -0.02 8.08
N LEU A 89 -8.78 -0.60 7.20
CA LEU A 89 -7.57 -1.33 7.57
C LEU A 89 -6.34 -0.55 7.16
N PHE A 90 -5.36 -0.44 8.06
CA PHE A 90 -4.10 0.24 7.81
C PHE A 90 -2.93 -0.73 7.87
N TYR A 91 -1.94 -0.47 7.02
CA TYR A 91 -0.67 -1.19 6.93
C TYR A 91 0.46 -0.19 6.79
N GLU A 92 1.54 -0.37 7.54
CA GLU A 92 2.73 0.46 7.43
C GLU A 92 3.80 -0.30 6.64
N GLU A 93 4.52 0.38 5.76
CA GLU A 93 5.62 -0.21 5.02
C GLU A 93 6.78 -0.57 5.95
N ARG A 94 7.33 -1.76 5.77
CA ARG A 94 8.60 -2.15 6.38
C ARG A 94 9.72 -1.94 5.38
N ILE A 95 10.71 -1.15 5.77
CA ILE A 95 11.96 -1.03 5.02
C ILE A 95 12.68 -2.37 5.17
N ALA A 96 13.01 -3.02 4.06
CA ALA A 96 13.88 -4.18 4.09
C ALA A 96 15.24 -3.74 4.65
N GLU A 97 15.68 -4.33 5.75
CA GLU A 97 17.03 -4.13 6.29
C GLU A 97 18.05 -4.74 5.32
N GLY A 98 18.40 -4.00 4.26
CA GLY A 98 19.08 -4.61 3.11
C GLY A 98 19.68 -3.62 2.13
N THR A 99 20.30 -2.55 2.62
CA THR A 99 21.40 -1.83 1.94
C THR A 99 22.00 -0.80 2.91
N GLN A 100 22.46 -1.26 4.07
CA GLN A 100 23.62 -0.58 4.65
C GLN A 100 24.78 -0.90 3.70
N THR A 101 25.11 0.02 2.81
CA THR A 101 26.45 0.09 2.22
C THR A 101 27.44 -0.04 3.37
N LYS A 102 28.07 -1.21 3.48
CA LYS A 102 29.22 -1.41 4.36
C LYS A 102 30.31 -0.47 3.86
N VAL A 103 30.34 0.75 4.39
CA VAL A 103 31.50 1.62 4.23
C VAL A 103 32.64 0.86 4.88
N ALA A 104 33.59 0.43 4.05
CA ALA A 104 34.80 -0.27 4.46
C ALA A 104 35.62 0.67 5.36
N GLY A 105 35.40 0.57 6.67
CA GLY A 105 36.14 1.29 7.70
C GLY A 105 37.13 0.37 8.40
N SER A 106 38.39 0.47 7.98
CA SER A 106 39.62 0.26 8.75
C SER A 106 39.69 -0.93 9.72
N TYR A 107 40.41 -1.96 9.28
CA TYR A 107 41.29 -2.83 10.07
C TYR A 107 41.73 -2.24 11.43
N ARG A 108 41.42 -2.97 12.51
CA ARG A 108 42.29 -3.08 13.70
C ARG A 108 42.28 -4.54 14.19
N PHE A 109 43.45 -5.14 14.07
CA PHE A 109 43.83 -6.42 14.64
C PHE A 109 44.09 -6.24 16.14
N VAL A 110 43.43 -7.00 17.00
CA VAL A 110 43.96 -7.41 18.30
C VAL A 110 43.50 -8.84 18.58
N ASP A 111 44.48 -9.74 18.67
CA ASP A 111 44.35 -11.11 19.15
C ASP A 111 44.51 -11.11 20.68
N SER A 112 43.64 -11.84 21.39
CA SER A 112 43.97 -12.64 22.60
C SER A 112 42.70 -13.30 23.17
N SER A 113 42.53 -14.57 22.80
CA SER A 113 42.16 -15.74 23.62
C SER A 113 41.13 -15.67 24.79
N THR A 114 40.21 -16.66 24.72
CA THR A 114 39.46 -17.38 25.77
C THR A 114 37.97 -17.06 26.07
N GLN A 115 37.17 -18.13 25.90
CA GLN A 115 35.86 -18.48 26.50
C GLN A 115 34.54 -17.97 25.86
N SER A 116 33.77 -18.94 25.37
CA SER A 116 32.31 -18.91 25.09
C SER A 116 31.57 -19.64 26.24
N PRO A 117 30.22 -19.59 26.33
CA PRO A 117 29.31 -18.45 26.23
C PRO A 117 28.33 -18.41 27.43
N SER A 118 27.93 -17.22 27.90
CA SER A 118 26.69 -17.09 28.68
C SER A 118 25.88 -15.88 28.21
N ARG A 119 24.69 -16.18 27.68
CA ARG A 119 23.64 -15.22 27.35
C ARG A 119 23.27 -14.40 28.60
N PRO A 120 22.95 -13.13 28.38
CA PRO A 120 21.62 -12.67 28.74
C PRO A 120 20.85 -12.25 27.48
N LYS A 121 19.65 -12.85 27.30
CA LYS A 121 18.61 -12.30 26.43
C LYS A 121 18.08 -11.02 27.09
N ALA A 122 18.78 -9.90 26.90
CA ALA A 122 18.17 -8.60 27.03
C ALA A 122 17.59 -8.26 25.66
N THR A 123 16.32 -8.57 25.45
CA THR A 123 15.52 -7.86 24.46
C THR A 123 15.48 -6.41 24.91
N VAL A 124 16.48 -5.64 24.50
CA VAL A 124 16.43 -4.19 24.56
C VAL A 124 15.16 -3.83 23.80
N TYR A 125 14.14 -3.41 24.54
CA TYR A 125 13.08 -2.58 24.00
C TYR A 125 13.82 -1.40 23.38
N SER A 126 14.14 -1.50 22.10
CA SER A 126 14.49 -0.31 21.33
C SER A 126 13.29 0.60 21.52
N PRO A 127 13.45 1.77 22.16
CA PRO A 127 12.37 2.75 22.20
C PRO A 127 11.91 2.92 20.76
N ARG A 128 10.61 2.82 20.51
CA ARG A 128 10.03 2.96 19.16
C ARG A 128 10.60 4.23 18.55
N THR A 129 11.62 4.09 17.72
CA THR A 129 12.07 5.20 16.88
C THR A 129 10.82 5.68 16.17
N PRO A 130 10.52 6.99 16.18
CA PRO A 130 9.43 7.51 15.38
C PRO A 130 9.57 6.90 13.98
N GLY A 131 8.53 6.16 13.56
CA GLY A 131 8.59 5.45 12.28
C GLY A 131 8.99 6.44 11.18
N ASN A 132 9.78 5.99 10.21
CA ASN A 132 10.26 6.86 9.15
C ASN A 132 9.08 7.69 8.58
N PRO A 133 9.11 9.03 8.64
CA PRO A 133 7.99 9.87 8.19
C PRO A 133 7.70 9.68 6.70
N SER A 134 8.69 9.26 5.90
CA SER A 134 8.54 8.94 4.49
C SER A 134 8.06 7.51 4.22
N ALA A 135 7.87 6.68 5.26
CA ALA A 135 7.36 5.33 5.08
C ALA A 135 5.93 5.39 4.53
N LEU A 136 5.66 4.55 3.53
CA LEU A 136 4.33 4.49 2.95
C LEU A 136 3.36 3.80 3.93
N VAL A 137 2.16 4.32 4.00
CA VAL A 137 1.00 3.70 4.64
C VAL A 137 0.04 3.30 3.54
N LYS A 138 -0.49 2.09 3.64
CA LYS A 138 -1.60 1.60 2.83
C LYS A 138 -2.85 1.58 3.68
N GLN A 139 -3.90 2.20 3.17
CA GLN A 139 -5.25 2.19 3.74
C GLN A 139 -6.17 1.42 2.79
N ALA A 140 -6.99 0.54 3.37
CA ALA A 140 -7.97 -0.23 2.63
C ALA A 140 -9.38 0.01 3.16
N TYR A 141 -10.33 0.13 2.24
CA TYR A 141 -11.76 0.24 2.50
C TYR A 141 -12.50 -0.67 1.53
N SER A 142 -13.59 -1.30 1.99
CA SER A 142 -14.40 -2.20 1.18
C SER A 142 -15.88 -1.84 1.32
N ALA A 143 -16.61 -1.89 0.22
CA ALA A 143 -18.05 -1.68 0.21
C ALA A 143 -18.73 -2.57 -0.82
N TRP A 144 -20.02 -2.82 -0.61
CA TRP A 144 -20.86 -3.44 -1.63
C TRP A 144 -21.50 -2.37 -2.49
N ILE A 145 -21.32 -2.48 -3.81
CA ILE A 145 -21.84 -1.56 -4.81
C ILE A 145 -22.84 -2.30 -5.69
N ILE A 146 -23.96 -1.66 -6.00
CA ILE A 146 -24.93 -2.15 -6.98
C ILE A 146 -24.57 -1.49 -8.31
N ASP A 147 -24.23 -2.30 -9.30
CA ASP A 147 -23.93 -1.81 -10.65
C ASP A 147 -25.21 -1.21 -11.26
N PRO A 148 -25.19 0.05 -11.72
CA PRO A 148 -26.40 0.72 -12.20
C PRO A 148 -26.94 0.17 -13.52
N LYS A 149 -26.11 -0.55 -14.30
CA LYS A 149 -26.49 -1.14 -15.59
C LYS A 149 -27.01 -2.56 -15.44
N THR A 150 -26.35 -3.35 -14.60
CA THR A 150 -26.66 -4.78 -14.44
C THR A 150 -27.51 -5.08 -13.21
N LEU A 151 -27.64 -4.13 -12.28
CA LEU A 151 -28.28 -4.29 -10.96
C LEU A 151 -27.64 -5.39 -10.09
N THR A 152 -26.48 -5.88 -10.49
CA THR A 152 -25.75 -6.90 -9.74
C THR A 152 -25.01 -6.26 -8.57
N LYS A 153 -25.00 -6.97 -7.43
CA LYS A 153 -24.25 -6.56 -6.25
C LYS A 153 -22.82 -7.07 -6.36
N LYS A 154 -21.85 -6.15 -6.36
CA LYS A 154 -20.42 -6.43 -6.46
C LYS A 154 -19.69 -5.84 -5.26
N LYS A 155 -18.62 -6.50 -4.82
CA LYS A 155 -17.79 -5.98 -3.75
C LYS A 155 -16.64 -5.18 -4.34
N TRP A 156 -16.55 -3.92 -4.00
CA TRP A 156 -15.50 -3.02 -4.45
C TRP A 156 -14.58 -2.66 -3.31
N HIS A 157 -13.34 -2.35 -3.66
CA HIS A 157 -12.28 -2.03 -2.73
C HIS A 157 -11.58 -0.76 -3.15
N ILE A 158 -11.23 0.06 -2.16
CA ILE A 158 -10.27 1.15 -2.29
C ILE A 158 -8.97 0.70 -1.64
N THR A 159 -7.87 0.85 -2.36
CA THR A 159 -6.52 0.88 -1.79
C THR A 159 -5.95 2.28 -1.98
N ALA A 160 -5.67 2.98 -0.89
CA ALA A 160 -5.08 4.31 -0.88
C ALA A 160 -3.68 4.27 -0.24
N TYR A 161 -2.81 5.15 -0.72
CA TYR A 161 -1.44 5.29 -0.25
C TYR A 161 -1.16 6.72 0.19
N PHE A 162 -0.49 6.88 1.32
CA PHE A 162 -0.01 8.17 1.83
C PHE A 162 1.22 7.93 2.70
N THR A 163 1.99 8.96 3.02
CA THR A 163 3.13 8.82 3.93
C THR A 163 2.70 8.81 5.38
N ARG A 164 3.56 8.30 6.26
CA ARG A 164 3.32 8.36 7.70
C ARG A 164 3.15 9.79 8.21
N ALA A 165 3.86 10.76 7.62
CA ALA A 165 3.69 12.17 7.93
C ALA A 165 2.27 12.66 7.57
N GLU A 166 1.78 12.37 6.36
CA GLU A 166 0.44 12.76 5.91
C GLU A 166 -0.68 12.13 6.77
N LEU A 167 -0.47 10.92 7.30
CA LEU A 167 -1.40 10.28 8.23
C LEU A 167 -1.58 11.08 9.52
N ALA A 168 -0.50 11.69 10.02
CA ALA A 168 -0.55 12.45 11.27
C ALA A 168 -1.42 13.72 11.13
N ASP A 169 -1.58 14.21 9.91
CA ASP A 169 -2.39 15.39 9.59
C ASP A 169 -3.86 15.05 9.29
N LEU A 170 -4.23 13.75 9.26
CA LEU A 170 -5.61 13.34 9.05
C LEU A 170 -6.48 13.62 10.28
N PRO A 171 -7.70 14.17 10.09
CA PRO A 171 -8.63 14.36 11.20
C PRO A 171 -8.90 13.03 11.90
N SER A 172 -8.88 13.07 13.24
CA SER A 172 -8.94 11.90 14.12
C SER A 172 -10.27 11.18 14.08
#